data_AF-A0A7X7H1K0-F1
#
_entry.id   AF-A0A7X7H1K0-F1
#
_cell.length_a   1.000
_cell.length_b   1.000
_cell.length_c   1.000
_cell.angle_alpha   90.00
_cell.angle_beta   90.00
_cell.angle_gamma   90.00
#
_symmetry.space_group_name_H-M   'P 1'
#
loop_
_entity.id
_entity.type
_entity.pdbx_description
1 polymer ?
#
loop_
_entity_poly.entity_id
_entity_poly.type
_entity_poly.pdbx_seq_one_letter_code
_entity_poly.pdbx_strand_id
1 'polypeptide(L)'
;MLGKSNSNVVEMRASVENINFNEYLSEVQNYLPFLDKNDTWIRSGIYIENKYKTYISSFRLLGSQTPKIGHARIEVLVVKAQLDVTLSDAQPYCVDFINDHLTQTKTDAAFVALVPSTGEGWRLFFIKSPAHDSVKIPEDILTHTCSGALKIHIKKKCGLSDAAVEGFFSCGYGLFDDSVIRTKAKEIDKTLRYLKFCDIASGAGQIIFAMADLVAKLRSGLNKYLGSHADRSEKNFTDQFIQGSLYASDYNAGALEILKINLMMTTGKKIDDYRFVWGNVLTEDLFEGMPFDVVVTN
;
A
#
# COMPACT_ATOMS: atom_id res chain seq x y z
N MET A 1 22.18 -20.21 3.32
CA MET A 1 21.94 -18.75 3.18
C MET A 1 20.44 -18.56 3.02
N LEU A 2 19.76 -18.24 4.13
CA LEU A 2 18.30 -18.11 4.17
C LEU A 2 17.92 -16.73 3.62
N GLY A 3 16.98 -16.76 2.67
CA GLY A 3 16.56 -15.63 1.84
C GLY A 3 16.15 -14.39 2.62
N LYS A 4 16.48 -13.24 2.05
CA LYS A 4 15.88 -11.96 2.42
C LYS A 4 14.36 -12.12 2.35
N SER A 5 13.67 -11.82 3.45
CA SER A 5 12.25 -11.50 3.41
C SER A 5 12.06 -10.31 2.46
N ASN A 6 11.65 -10.58 1.23
CA ASN A 6 11.53 -9.60 0.15
C ASN A 6 10.32 -8.68 0.43
N SER A 7 10.58 -7.47 0.93
CA SER A 7 9.58 -6.44 1.26
C SER A 7 8.79 -5.88 0.06
N ASN A 8 9.12 -6.34 -1.16
CA ASN A 8 8.52 -5.90 -2.40
C ASN A 8 7.40 -6.82 -2.92
N VAL A 9 7.09 -7.93 -2.23
CA VAL A 9 6.07 -8.91 -2.63
C VAL A 9 4.90 -8.92 -1.65
N VAL A 10 3.67 -8.95 -2.18
CA VAL A 10 2.43 -9.18 -1.43
C VAL A 10 1.75 -10.43 -1.98
N GLU A 11 1.66 -11.50 -1.17
CA GLU A 11 0.85 -12.68 -1.53
C GLU A 11 -0.63 -12.35 -1.30
N MET A 12 -1.42 -12.38 -2.37
CA MET A 12 -2.81 -11.96 -2.33
C MET A 12 -3.72 -13.13 -1.94
N ARG A 13 -3.62 -14.22 -2.71
CA ARG A 13 -4.50 -15.39 -2.59
C ARG A 13 -3.79 -16.63 -3.12
N ALA A 14 -4.24 -17.78 -2.65
CA ALA A 14 -3.88 -19.08 -3.22
C ALA A 14 -5.12 -19.97 -3.27
N SER A 15 -5.13 -20.93 -4.19
CA SER A 15 -6.12 -21.99 -4.25
C SER A 15 -5.46 -23.31 -4.62
N VAL A 16 -6.13 -24.41 -4.29
CA VAL A 16 -5.79 -25.76 -4.77
C VAL A 16 -6.55 -26.11 -6.06
N GLU A 17 -7.54 -25.32 -6.45
CA GLU A 17 -8.33 -25.52 -7.67
C GLU A 17 -7.62 -24.96 -8.91
N ASN A 18 -8.13 -25.30 -10.10
CA ASN A 18 -7.64 -24.73 -11.35
C ASN A 18 -7.88 -23.21 -11.40
N ILE A 19 -6.93 -22.48 -11.97
CA ILE A 19 -7.10 -21.04 -12.16
C ILE A 19 -8.15 -20.76 -13.24
N ASN A 20 -9.09 -19.88 -12.93
CA ASN A 20 -9.94 -19.26 -13.93
C ASN A 20 -9.31 -17.93 -14.36
N PHE A 21 -8.73 -17.89 -15.56
CA PHE A 21 -8.06 -16.68 -16.06
C PHE A 21 -9.00 -15.48 -16.25
N ASN A 22 -10.28 -15.71 -16.51
CA ASN A 22 -11.26 -14.63 -16.63
C ASN A 22 -11.58 -14.01 -15.26
N GLU A 23 -11.70 -14.85 -14.22
CA GLU A 23 -11.86 -14.38 -12.84
C GLU A 23 -10.61 -13.66 -12.36
N TYR A 24 -9.42 -14.21 -12.63
CA TYR A 24 -8.16 -13.55 -12.31
C TYR A 24 -8.07 -12.16 -12.94
N LEU A 25 -8.36 -12.02 -14.24
CA LEU A 25 -8.35 -10.72 -14.91
C LEU A 25 -9.41 -9.78 -14.34
N SER A 26 -10.60 -10.29 -14.03
CA SER A 26 -11.69 -9.50 -13.45
C SER A 26 -11.34 -9.01 -12.03
N GLU A 27 -10.65 -9.83 -11.23
CA GLU A 27 -10.14 -9.45 -9.92
C GLU A 27 -9.10 -8.33 -10.04
N VAL A 28 -8.13 -8.48 -10.96
CA VAL A 28 -7.07 -7.48 -11.20
C VAL A 28 -7.65 -6.16 -11.73
N GLN A 29 -8.71 -6.19 -12.53
CA GLN A 29 -9.37 -4.98 -13.04
C GLN A 29 -10.00 -4.11 -11.95
N ASN A 30 -10.21 -4.63 -10.73
CA ASN A 30 -10.60 -3.81 -9.59
C ASN A 30 -9.48 -2.85 -9.16
N TYR A 31 -8.23 -3.23 -9.39
CA TYR A 31 -7.04 -2.42 -9.13
C TYR A 31 -6.58 -1.65 -10.38
N LEU A 32 -6.78 -2.25 -11.57
CA LEU A 32 -6.37 -1.72 -12.88
C LEU A 32 -7.59 -1.51 -13.79
N PRO A 33 -8.39 -0.44 -13.58
CA PRO A 33 -9.65 -0.22 -14.31
C PRO A 33 -9.47 0.06 -15.81
N PHE A 34 -8.27 0.45 -16.25
CA PHE A 34 -7.92 0.79 -17.63
C PHE A 34 -6.94 -0.23 -18.24
N LEU A 35 -6.94 -1.47 -17.74
CA LEU A 35 -6.10 -2.55 -18.25
C LEU A 35 -6.28 -2.75 -19.78
N ASP A 36 -5.20 -2.59 -20.54
CA ASP A 36 -5.17 -2.94 -21.96
C ASP A 36 -4.91 -4.44 -22.12
N LYS A 37 -5.95 -5.15 -22.58
CA LYS A 37 -5.91 -6.60 -22.81
C LYS A 37 -5.40 -6.97 -24.21
N ASN A 38 -5.06 -5.98 -25.05
CA ASN A 38 -4.45 -6.22 -26.35
C ASN A 38 -2.91 -6.30 -26.25
N ASP A 39 -2.30 -5.64 -25.25
CA ASP A 39 -0.88 -5.77 -24.95
C ASP A 39 -0.60 -7.14 -24.32
N THR A 40 -0.34 -8.12 -25.18
CA THR A 40 -0.17 -9.52 -24.77
C THR A 40 0.98 -10.18 -25.53
N TRP A 41 1.62 -11.13 -24.87
CA TRP A 41 2.63 -12.00 -25.47
C TRP A 41 2.84 -13.24 -24.61
N ILE A 42 3.46 -14.26 -25.18
CA ILE A 42 3.92 -15.46 -24.47
C ILE A 42 5.41 -15.68 -24.74
N ARG A 43 6.17 -16.04 -23.71
CA ARG A 43 7.61 -16.25 -23.77
C ARG A 43 8.00 -17.55 -23.05
N SER A 44 8.96 -18.25 -23.62
CA SER A 44 9.53 -19.49 -23.09
C SER A 44 10.95 -19.71 -23.63
N GLY A 45 11.66 -20.73 -23.14
CA GLY A 45 12.94 -21.14 -23.70
C GLY A 45 14.02 -20.07 -23.61
N ILE A 46 14.36 -19.42 -24.73
CA ILE A 46 15.43 -18.41 -24.81
C ILE A 46 15.13 -17.15 -24.00
N TYR A 47 13.86 -16.88 -23.69
CA TYR A 47 13.42 -15.72 -22.91
C TYR A 47 13.49 -15.95 -21.39
N ILE A 48 13.94 -17.12 -20.95
CA ILE A 48 14.12 -17.48 -19.55
C ILE A 48 15.60 -17.73 -19.32
N GLU A 49 16.20 -17.01 -18.38
CA GLU A 49 17.61 -17.21 -18.03
C GLU A 49 17.87 -18.61 -17.47
N ASN A 50 19.06 -19.17 -17.71
CA ASN A 50 19.38 -20.55 -17.35
C ASN A 50 19.16 -20.87 -15.87
N LYS A 51 19.38 -19.91 -14.95
CA LYS A 51 19.15 -20.08 -13.51
C LYS A 51 17.68 -20.35 -13.14
N TYR A 52 16.72 -19.98 -13.99
CA TYR A 52 15.29 -20.15 -13.73
C TYR A 52 14.67 -21.34 -14.46
N LYS A 53 15.33 -21.89 -15.49
CA LYS A 53 14.78 -22.95 -16.36
C LYS A 53 14.41 -24.26 -15.65
N THR A 54 15.03 -24.52 -14.50
CA THR A 54 14.70 -25.68 -13.66
C THR A 54 13.31 -25.51 -13.01
N TYR A 55 12.87 -24.28 -12.77
CA TYR A 55 11.66 -23.97 -12.00
C TYR A 55 10.55 -23.36 -12.83
N ILE A 56 10.87 -22.66 -13.92
CA ILE A 56 9.93 -21.89 -14.75
C ILE A 56 9.99 -22.41 -16.19
N SER A 57 8.83 -22.80 -16.72
CA SER A 57 8.69 -23.29 -18.09
C SER A 57 8.37 -22.18 -19.10
N SER A 58 7.48 -21.26 -18.71
CA SER A 58 7.00 -20.16 -19.56
C SER A 58 6.38 -19.05 -18.73
N PHE A 59 6.20 -17.89 -19.35
CA PHE A 59 5.46 -16.78 -18.77
C PHE A 59 4.72 -16.02 -19.88
N ARG A 60 3.60 -15.42 -19.51
CA ARG A 60 2.68 -14.76 -20.45
C ARG A 60 2.21 -13.43 -19.87
N LEU A 61 2.21 -12.40 -20.70
CA LEU A 61 1.52 -11.14 -20.44
C LEU A 61 0.06 -11.27 -20.91
N LEU A 62 -0.86 -11.03 -19.98
CA LEU A 62 -2.29 -11.01 -20.23
C LEU A 62 -2.83 -9.59 -20.46
N GLY A 63 -2.06 -8.58 -20.09
CA GLY A 63 -2.39 -7.18 -20.27
C GLY A 63 -1.45 -6.30 -19.46
N SER A 64 -1.46 -5.01 -19.77
CA SER A 64 -0.75 -4.01 -18.97
C SER A 64 -1.59 -2.75 -18.80
N GLN A 65 -1.27 -1.95 -17.80
CA GLN A 65 -1.85 -0.64 -17.61
C GLN A 65 -0.74 0.40 -17.44
N THR A 66 -0.85 1.47 -18.22
CA THR A 66 -0.11 2.72 -18.02
C THR A 66 -1.15 3.81 -17.72
N PRO A 67 -1.00 4.56 -16.61
CA PRO A 67 -1.91 5.65 -16.30
C PRO A 67 -1.86 6.69 -17.42
N LYS A 68 -2.95 7.46 -17.57
CA LYS A 68 -3.05 8.51 -18.59
C LYS A 68 -2.00 9.60 -18.44
N ILE A 69 -1.52 9.80 -17.22
CA ILE A 69 -0.57 10.84 -16.85
C ILE A 69 0.59 10.16 -16.11
N GLY A 70 1.83 10.56 -16.43
CA GLY A 70 3.05 9.89 -15.99
C GLY A 70 3.45 8.72 -16.89
N HIS A 71 4.51 8.01 -16.48
CA HIS A 71 5.14 6.94 -17.28
C HIS A 71 5.09 5.57 -16.59
N ALA A 72 4.18 5.37 -15.63
CA ALA A 72 4.10 4.11 -14.90
C ALA A 72 3.65 2.96 -15.81
N ARG A 73 4.06 1.74 -15.50
CA ARG A 73 3.61 0.51 -16.15
C ARG A 73 3.42 -0.60 -15.13
N ILE A 74 2.22 -1.16 -15.12
CA ILE A 74 1.86 -2.32 -14.30
C ILE A 74 1.42 -3.45 -15.22
N GLU A 75 2.03 -4.62 -15.06
CA GLU A 75 1.77 -5.79 -15.90
C GLU A 75 0.89 -6.83 -15.19
N VAL A 76 0.16 -7.62 -15.97
CA VAL A 76 -0.60 -8.77 -15.49
C VAL A 76 -0.04 -10.02 -16.13
N LEU A 77 0.66 -10.81 -15.33
CA LEU A 77 1.46 -11.95 -15.78
C LEU A 77 0.88 -13.27 -15.27
N VAL A 78 1.13 -14.32 -16.05
CA VAL A 78 1.02 -15.71 -15.64
C VAL A 78 2.38 -16.35 -15.80
N VAL A 79 2.89 -16.96 -14.73
CA VAL A 79 4.14 -17.73 -14.72
C VAL A 79 3.79 -19.19 -14.53
N LYS A 80 4.28 -20.04 -15.44
CA LYS A 80 4.04 -21.47 -15.39
C LYS A 80 5.30 -22.16 -14.83
N ALA A 81 5.13 -22.91 -13.74
CA ALA A 81 6.20 -23.72 -13.17
C ALA A 81 6.66 -24.80 -14.15
N GLN A 82 7.82 -25.41 -13.92
CA GLN A 82 8.30 -26.55 -14.71
C GLN A 82 7.55 -27.84 -14.35
N LEU A 83 7.60 -28.85 -15.22
CA LEU A 83 7.12 -30.21 -14.90
C LEU A 83 7.76 -30.72 -13.60
N ASP A 84 6.96 -31.40 -12.78
CA ASP A 84 7.35 -32.00 -11.50
C ASP A 84 7.86 -31.02 -10.42
N VAL A 85 7.75 -29.70 -10.66
CA VAL A 85 8.08 -28.67 -9.66
C VAL A 85 6.80 -28.23 -8.95
N THR A 86 6.79 -28.31 -7.62
CA THR A 86 5.65 -27.85 -6.82
C THR A 86 5.57 -26.33 -6.82
N LEU A 87 4.37 -25.78 -6.57
CA LEU A 87 4.20 -24.31 -6.45
C LEU A 87 5.06 -23.72 -5.32
N SER A 88 5.26 -24.45 -4.23
CA SER A 88 6.10 -24.01 -3.11
C SER A 88 7.57 -23.92 -3.52
N ASP A 89 8.05 -24.88 -4.31
CA ASP A 89 9.43 -24.88 -4.79
C ASP A 89 9.65 -23.83 -5.89
N ALA A 90 8.65 -23.61 -6.76
CA ALA A 90 8.71 -22.61 -7.82
C ALA A 90 8.59 -21.17 -7.30
N GLN A 91 7.86 -20.93 -6.21
CA GLN A 91 7.54 -19.59 -5.69
C GLN A 91 8.76 -18.66 -5.52
N PRO A 92 9.83 -19.03 -4.80
CA PRO A 92 10.97 -18.13 -4.63
C PRO A 92 11.64 -17.77 -5.97
N TYR A 93 11.76 -18.73 -6.88
CA TYR A 93 12.33 -18.51 -8.21
C TYR A 93 11.42 -17.70 -9.13
N CYS A 94 10.10 -17.85 -8.99
CA CYS A 94 9.12 -17.01 -9.68
C CYS A 94 9.26 -15.55 -9.24
N VAL A 95 9.37 -15.29 -7.94
CA VAL A 95 9.58 -13.93 -7.41
C VAL A 95 10.87 -13.33 -7.95
N ASP A 96 11.99 -14.07 -7.88
CA ASP A 96 13.28 -13.60 -8.38
C ASP A 96 13.27 -13.36 -9.89
N PHE A 97 12.64 -14.27 -10.65
CA PHE A 97 12.47 -14.12 -12.10
C PHE A 97 11.68 -12.87 -12.47
N ILE A 98 10.58 -12.60 -11.75
CA ILE A 98 9.78 -11.39 -12.00
C ILE A 98 10.55 -10.13 -11.59
N ASN A 99 11.30 -10.14 -10.49
CA ASN A 99 12.15 -9.00 -10.12
C ASN A 99 13.15 -8.64 -11.23
N ASP A 100 13.81 -9.65 -11.81
CA ASP A 100 14.74 -9.46 -12.93
C ASP A 100 14.00 -8.91 -14.17
N HIS A 101 12.84 -9.49 -14.52
CA HIS A 101 12.01 -9.02 -15.64
C HIS A 101 11.57 -7.55 -15.46
N LEU A 102 11.06 -7.18 -14.29
CA LEU A 102 10.63 -5.81 -13.98
C LEU A 102 11.81 -4.83 -14.07
N THR A 103 12.99 -5.24 -13.58
CA THR A 103 14.22 -4.43 -13.67
C THR A 103 14.66 -4.24 -15.12
N GLN A 104 14.71 -5.32 -15.91
CA GLN A 104 15.14 -5.30 -17.31
C GLN A 104 14.20 -4.48 -18.20
N THR A 105 12.89 -4.57 -17.95
CA THR A 105 11.86 -3.88 -18.73
C THR A 105 11.54 -2.47 -18.22
N LYS A 106 12.10 -2.06 -17.08
CA LYS A 106 11.75 -0.83 -16.37
C LYS A 106 10.24 -0.73 -16.06
N THR A 107 9.61 -1.88 -15.81
CA THR A 107 8.21 -1.97 -15.39
C THR A 107 8.14 -1.76 -13.88
N ASP A 108 7.11 -1.07 -13.39
CA ASP A 108 7.02 -0.64 -11.99
C ASP A 108 6.51 -1.74 -11.06
N ALA A 109 5.54 -2.54 -11.52
CA ALA A 109 5.00 -3.66 -10.75
C ALA A 109 4.31 -4.69 -11.65
N ALA A 110 4.02 -5.86 -11.09
CA ALA A 110 3.20 -6.86 -11.75
C ALA A 110 2.24 -7.57 -10.78
N PHE A 111 1.02 -7.82 -11.25
CA PHE A 111 0.18 -8.90 -10.74
C PHE A 111 0.63 -10.20 -11.39
N VAL A 112 0.91 -11.22 -10.60
CA VAL A 112 1.49 -12.48 -11.08
C VAL A 112 0.70 -13.66 -10.57
N ALA A 113 0.20 -14.48 -11.49
CA ALA A 113 -0.33 -15.80 -11.19
C ALA A 113 0.74 -16.87 -11.43
N LEU A 114 1.20 -17.52 -10.38
CA LEU A 114 2.04 -18.71 -10.48
C LEU A 114 1.16 -19.95 -10.53
N VAL A 115 1.31 -20.74 -11.60
CA VAL A 115 0.50 -21.93 -11.89
C VAL A 115 1.40 -23.13 -12.18
N PRO A 116 0.99 -24.38 -11.87
CA PRO A 116 1.80 -25.55 -12.13
C PRO A 116 1.84 -25.88 -13.63
N SER A 117 2.80 -26.72 -14.03
CA SER A 117 2.82 -27.22 -15.41
C SER A 117 1.68 -28.19 -15.73
N THR A 118 1.37 -29.01 -14.72
CA THR A 118 0.39 -30.08 -14.69
C THR A 118 -0.24 -30.10 -13.30
N GLY A 119 -1.53 -30.45 -13.21
CA GLY A 119 -2.27 -30.46 -11.94
C GLY A 119 -2.96 -29.12 -11.63
N GLU A 120 -3.49 -29.03 -10.41
CA GLU A 120 -4.34 -27.93 -9.96
C GLU A 120 -3.62 -27.03 -8.94
N GLY A 121 -4.16 -25.84 -8.75
CA GLY A 121 -3.69 -24.87 -7.77
C GLY A 121 -2.98 -23.67 -8.40
N TRP A 122 -2.96 -22.58 -7.65
CA TRP A 122 -2.32 -21.33 -8.06
C TRP A 122 -2.00 -20.44 -6.87
N ARG A 123 -1.05 -19.52 -7.07
CA ARG A 123 -0.74 -18.43 -6.12
C ARG A 123 -0.73 -17.10 -6.86
N LEU A 124 -1.35 -16.08 -6.26
CA LEU A 124 -1.38 -14.72 -6.77
C LEU A 124 -0.48 -13.83 -5.92
N PHE A 125 0.35 -13.07 -6.61
CA PHE A 125 1.26 -12.11 -6.02
C PHE A 125 1.06 -10.74 -6.66
N PHE A 126 1.27 -9.69 -5.87
CA PHE A 126 1.60 -8.37 -6.37
C PHE A 126 3.09 -8.11 -6.07
N ILE A 127 3.88 -7.92 -7.12
CA ILE A 127 5.33 -7.75 -7.03
C ILE A 127 5.69 -6.36 -7.50
N LYS A 128 6.27 -5.57 -6.58
CA LYS A 128 6.80 -4.23 -6.86
C LYS A 128 8.22 -4.36 -7.40
N SER A 129 8.56 -3.59 -8.42
CA SER A 129 9.90 -3.58 -9.00
C SER A 129 10.94 -3.17 -7.96
N PRO A 130 12.12 -3.80 -7.93
CA PRO A 130 13.23 -3.39 -7.06
C PRO A 130 13.65 -1.92 -7.25
N ALA A 131 13.32 -1.31 -8.40
CA ALA A 131 13.54 0.13 -8.63
C ALA A 131 12.76 1.04 -7.65
N HIS A 132 11.70 0.50 -7.02
CA HIS A 132 10.90 1.19 -6.00
C HIS A 132 11.27 0.79 -4.57
N ASP A 133 12.41 0.11 -4.36
CA ASP A 133 12.94 -0.12 -3.01
C ASP A 133 13.35 1.22 -2.41
N SER A 134 12.41 1.84 -1.70
CA SER A 134 12.61 3.10 -0.99
C SER A 134 13.48 2.89 0.25
N VAL A 135 14.20 3.94 0.66
CA VAL A 135 14.87 4.01 1.96
C VAL A 135 13.88 3.66 3.06
N LYS A 136 14.22 2.65 3.88
CA LYS A 136 13.40 2.29 5.04
C LYS A 136 13.57 3.37 6.10
N ILE A 137 12.48 4.01 6.48
CA ILE A 137 12.46 4.98 7.57
C ILE A 137 12.47 4.17 8.87
N PRO A 138 13.40 4.43 9.79
CA PRO A 138 13.39 3.77 11.10
C PRO A 138 12.05 3.98 11.84
N GLU A 139 11.60 2.95 12.56
CA GLU A 139 10.28 2.94 13.21
C GLU A 139 10.13 4.04 14.28
N ASP A 140 11.20 4.34 15.01
CA ASP A 140 11.26 5.43 15.98
C ASP A 140 11.12 6.80 15.31
N ILE A 141 11.73 7.00 14.13
CA ILE A 141 11.57 8.20 13.32
C ILE A 141 10.13 8.31 12.79
N LEU A 142 9.55 7.24 12.25
CA LEU A 142 8.14 7.24 11.82
C LEU A 142 7.21 7.62 12.98
N THR A 143 7.43 7.01 14.14
CA THR A 143 6.65 7.29 15.36
C THR A 143 6.81 8.72 15.81
N HIS A 144 8.04 9.25 15.84
CA HIS A 144 8.32 10.64 16.21
C HIS A 144 7.62 11.62 15.26
N THR A 145 7.79 11.44 13.94
CA THR A 145 7.18 12.30 12.91
C THR A 145 5.66 12.29 13.00
N CYS A 146 5.04 11.11 13.03
CA CYS A 146 3.58 11.00 13.04
C CYS A 146 2.98 11.51 14.35
N SER A 147 3.57 11.14 15.50
CA SER A 147 3.09 11.60 16.80
C SER A 147 3.26 13.10 16.97
N GLY A 148 4.43 13.66 16.62
CA GLY A 148 4.67 15.10 16.69
C GLY A 148 3.66 15.91 15.87
N ALA A 149 3.39 15.49 14.63
CA ALA A 149 2.41 16.13 13.76
C ALA A 149 0.99 16.12 14.37
N LEU A 150 0.52 14.96 14.84
CA LEU A 150 -0.81 14.85 15.44
C LEU A 150 -0.91 15.58 16.78
N LYS A 151 0.14 15.57 17.62
CA LYS A 151 0.17 16.30 18.88
C LYS A 151 -0.03 17.80 18.65
N ILE A 152 0.71 18.39 17.72
CA ILE A 152 0.58 19.82 17.35
C ILE A 152 -0.85 20.09 16.85
N HIS A 153 -1.36 19.25 15.97
CA HIS A 153 -2.70 19.40 15.39
C HIS A 153 -3.80 19.34 16.45
N ILE A 154 -3.83 18.29 17.28
CA ILE A 154 -4.83 18.09 18.34
C ILE A 154 -4.74 19.21 19.38
N LYS A 155 -3.52 19.58 19.82
CA LYS A 155 -3.29 20.69 20.76
C LYS A 155 -4.01 21.95 20.28
N LYS A 156 -3.73 22.36 19.04
CA LYS A 156 -4.26 23.58 18.44
C LYS A 156 -5.78 23.52 18.25
N LYS A 157 -6.31 22.40 17.73
CA LYS A 157 -7.73 22.27 17.37
C LYS A 157 -8.63 22.05 18.59
N CYS A 158 -8.16 21.31 19.59
CA CYS A 158 -8.95 20.93 20.76
C CYS A 158 -8.69 21.83 21.99
N GLY A 159 -7.67 22.70 21.92
CA GLY A 159 -7.29 23.59 23.03
C GLY A 159 -6.71 22.85 24.23
N LEU A 160 -5.89 21.83 23.99
CA LEU A 160 -5.28 21.03 25.05
C LEU A 160 -3.94 21.63 25.51
N SER A 161 -3.56 21.37 26.77
CA SER A 161 -2.21 21.66 27.27
C SER A 161 -1.20 20.63 26.78
N ASP A 162 0.10 20.96 26.82
CA ASP A 162 1.16 20.02 26.45
C ASP A 162 1.10 18.73 27.30
N ALA A 163 0.89 18.87 28.61
CA ALA A 163 0.74 17.71 29.49
C ALA A 163 -0.46 16.82 29.14
N ALA A 164 -1.59 17.41 28.76
CA ALA A 164 -2.78 16.65 28.35
C ALA A 164 -2.55 15.89 27.04
N VAL A 165 -1.89 16.52 26.07
CA VAL A 165 -1.56 15.89 24.78
C VAL A 165 -0.53 14.78 24.96
N GLU A 166 0.54 15.00 25.72
CA GLU A 166 1.53 13.96 26.01
C GLU A 166 0.92 12.76 26.72
N GLY A 167 0.04 13.00 27.70
CA GLY A 167 -0.69 11.94 28.39
C GLY A 167 -1.60 11.13 27.47
N PHE A 168 -2.26 11.79 26.50
CA PHE A 168 -3.11 11.10 25.52
C PHE A 168 -2.33 10.15 24.61
N PHE A 169 -1.09 10.51 24.23
CA PHE A 169 -0.22 9.65 23.43
C PHE A 169 0.51 8.59 24.26
N SER A 170 0.42 8.65 25.58
CA SER A 170 1.10 7.74 26.53
C SER A 170 0.16 6.67 27.08
N CYS A 171 -0.82 6.21 26.30
CA CYS A 171 -1.80 5.19 26.69
C CYS A 171 -1.11 3.97 27.34
N GLY A 172 -1.28 3.81 28.66
CA GLY A 172 -0.67 2.73 29.44
C GLY A 172 0.06 3.18 30.71
N TYR A 173 0.37 4.48 30.85
CA TYR A 173 0.91 5.03 32.09
C TYR A 173 -0.22 5.39 33.06
N GLY A 174 -0.34 4.65 34.16
CA GLY A 174 -1.41 4.79 35.17
C GLY A 174 -1.40 6.08 36.01
N LEU A 175 -0.58 7.07 35.67
CA LEU A 175 -0.39 8.32 36.41
C LEU A 175 -1.02 9.55 35.72
N PHE A 176 -1.65 9.38 34.55
CA PHE A 176 -2.26 10.49 33.82
C PHE A 176 -3.74 10.67 34.20
N ASP A 177 -4.10 11.89 34.67
CA ASP A 177 -5.51 12.28 34.80
C ASP A 177 -6.11 12.51 33.41
N ASP A 178 -6.99 11.58 33.02
CA ASP A 178 -7.60 11.57 31.70
C ASP A 178 -8.92 12.36 31.62
N SER A 179 -9.29 13.09 32.69
CA SER A 179 -10.52 13.90 32.79
C SER A 179 -10.66 14.93 31.66
N VAL A 180 -9.56 15.58 31.30
CA VAL A 180 -9.50 16.55 30.19
C VAL A 180 -9.77 15.86 28.86
N ILE A 181 -9.16 14.69 28.63
CA ILE A 181 -9.36 13.90 27.41
C ILE A 181 -10.79 13.38 27.34
N ARG A 182 -11.35 12.88 28.45
CA ARG A 182 -12.75 12.45 28.53
C ARG A 182 -13.70 13.57 28.13
N THR A 183 -13.51 14.76 28.68
CA THR A 183 -14.37 15.93 28.40
C THR A 183 -14.28 16.35 26.93
N LYS A 184 -13.09 16.21 26.33
CA LYS A 184 -12.81 16.60 24.94
C LYS A 184 -12.91 15.44 23.92
N ALA A 185 -13.28 14.23 24.35
CA ALA A 185 -13.17 13.02 23.53
C ALA A 185 -13.89 13.12 22.19
N LYS A 186 -15.12 13.68 22.18
CA LYS A 186 -15.89 13.89 20.93
C LYS A 186 -15.20 14.86 19.97
N GLU A 187 -14.58 15.90 20.51
CA GLU A 187 -13.88 16.93 19.74
C GLU A 187 -12.58 16.38 19.14
N ILE A 188 -11.82 15.60 19.92
CA ILE A 188 -10.60 14.92 19.47
C ILE A 188 -10.93 13.89 18.37
N ASP A 189 -11.94 13.04 18.57
CA ASP A 189 -12.35 12.05 17.56
C ASP A 189 -12.81 12.73 16.26
N LYS A 190 -13.59 13.81 16.36
CA LYS A 190 -14.01 14.60 15.19
C LYS A 190 -12.81 15.20 14.46
N THR A 191 -11.86 15.77 15.19
CA THR A 191 -10.64 16.36 14.64
C THR A 191 -9.83 15.32 13.87
N LEU A 192 -9.61 14.15 14.46
CA LEU A 192 -8.89 13.05 13.81
C LEU A 192 -9.65 12.47 12.60
N ARG A 193 -10.98 12.38 12.66
CA ARG A 193 -11.82 11.85 11.58
C ARG A 193 -11.80 12.72 10.32
N TYR A 194 -11.68 14.03 10.48
CA TYR A 194 -11.73 15.00 9.37
C TYR A 194 -10.38 15.67 9.10
N LEU A 195 -9.30 15.12 9.65
CA LEU A 195 -7.93 15.56 9.41
C LEU A 195 -7.66 15.60 7.90
N LYS A 196 -7.15 16.71 7.37
CA LYS A 196 -6.59 16.76 6.02
C LYS A 196 -5.09 16.55 6.08
N PHE A 197 -4.65 15.33 5.80
CA PHE A 197 -3.26 14.91 5.85
C PHE A 197 -2.70 14.77 4.43
N CYS A 198 -1.56 15.41 4.16
CA CYS A 198 -0.85 15.28 2.89
C CYS A 198 0.56 14.72 3.10
N ASP A 199 0.89 13.64 2.41
CA ASP A 199 2.26 13.13 2.28
C ASP A 199 2.81 13.52 0.90
N ILE A 200 3.79 14.42 0.89
CA ILE A 200 4.47 14.86 -0.33
C ILE A 200 5.72 14.00 -0.51
N ALA A 201 6.02 13.60 -1.75
CA ALA A 201 7.08 12.62 -2.04
C ALA A 201 6.83 11.29 -1.30
N SER A 202 5.56 10.86 -1.33
CA SER A 202 5.04 9.76 -0.52
C SER A 202 5.73 8.41 -0.76
N GLY A 203 6.37 8.21 -1.92
CA GLY A 203 7.02 6.97 -2.31
C GLY A 203 6.11 5.76 -2.13
N ALA A 204 6.59 4.76 -1.40
CA ALA A 204 5.80 3.56 -1.07
C ALA A 204 4.79 3.75 0.09
N GLY A 205 4.69 4.95 0.67
CA GLY A 205 3.70 5.32 1.69
C GLY A 205 4.03 4.92 3.13
N GLN A 206 5.31 4.77 3.50
CA GLN A 206 5.70 4.38 4.87
C GLN A 206 5.10 5.31 5.94
N ILE A 207 5.13 6.63 5.71
CA ILE A 207 4.54 7.62 6.62
C ILE A 207 3.01 7.53 6.60
N ILE A 208 2.38 7.34 5.43
CA ILE A 208 0.92 7.15 5.30
C ILE A 208 0.43 5.99 6.17
N PHE A 209 1.06 4.83 6.07
CA PHE A 209 0.64 3.65 6.84
C PHE A 209 0.87 3.85 8.34
N ALA A 210 2.00 4.45 8.74
CA ALA A 210 2.27 4.77 10.14
C ALA A 210 1.27 5.79 10.71
N MET A 211 0.91 6.82 9.93
CA MET A 211 -0.07 7.82 10.30
C MET A 211 -1.48 7.21 10.42
N ALA A 212 -1.89 6.38 9.47
CA ALA A 212 -3.19 5.71 9.48
C ALA A 212 -3.35 4.81 10.72
N ASP A 213 -2.33 4.01 11.04
CA ASP A 213 -2.29 3.17 12.23
C ASP A 213 -2.36 3.99 13.53
N LEU A 214 -1.58 5.07 13.62
CA LEU A 214 -1.61 5.95 14.77
C LEU A 214 -2.98 6.63 14.96
N VAL A 215 -3.57 7.17 13.89
CA VAL A 215 -4.92 7.76 13.92
C VAL A 215 -5.95 6.71 14.37
N ALA A 216 -5.88 5.49 13.84
CA ALA A 216 -6.78 4.40 14.23
C ALA A 216 -6.65 4.05 15.72
N LYS A 217 -5.42 3.88 16.22
CA LYS A 217 -5.13 3.60 17.64
C LYS A 217 -5.61 4.70 18.58
N LEU A 218 -5.36 5.98 18.24
CA LEU A 218 -5.82 7.11 19.05
C LEU A 218 -7.35 7.16 19.12
N ARG A 219 -8.05 6.97 17.98
CA ARG A 219 -9.51 6.96 17.94
C ARG A 219 -10.12 5.75 18.65
N SER A 220 -9.46 4.60 18.57
CA SER A 220 -9.78 3.39 19.34
C SER A 220 -9.65 3.65 20.85
N GLY A 221 -8.58 4.33 21.27
CA GLY A 221 -8.36 4.74 22.66
C GLY A 221 -9.46 5.64 23.23
N LEU A 222 -10.17 6.40 22.39
CA LEU A 222 -11.32 7.23 22.80
C LEU A 222 -12.62 6.42 23.03
N ASN A 223 -12.68 5.15 22.61
CA ASN A 223 -13.86 4.31 22.79
C ASN A 223 -14.24 4.12 24.26
N LYS A 224 -13.27 4.19 25.19
CA LYS A 224 -13.56 4.16 26.63
C LYS A 224 -14.46 5.31 27.11
N TYR A 225 -14.57 6.40 26.35
CA TYR A 225 -15.47 7.53 26.64
C TYR A 225 -16.65 7.62 25.67
N LEU A 226 -16.47 7.17 24.42
CA LEU A 226 -17.45 7.33 23.34
C LEU A 226 -18.30 6.07 23.12
N GLY A 227 -18.02 5.00 23.85
CA GLY A 227 -18.69 3.70 23.73
C GLY A 227 -18.10 2.84 22.61
N SER A 228 -18.34 1.53 22.72
CA SER A 228 -17.92 0.53 21.74
C SER A 228 -19.09 0.23 20.80
N HIS A 229 -19.00 0.75 19.57
CA HIS A 229 -19.97 0.50 18.50
C HIS A 229 -19.26 -0.25 17.37
N ALA A 230 -20.01 -0.98 16.54
CA ALA A 230 -19.43 -1.79 15.44
C ALA A 230 -18.62 -0.95 14.44
N ASP A 231 -18.96 0.33 14.27
CA ASP A 231 -18.26 1.28 13.40
C ASP A 231 -16.98 1.86 14.03
N ARG A 232 -16.76 1.69 15.34
CA ARG A 232 -15.61 2.23 16.09
C ARG A 232 -14.51 1.19 16.29
N SER A 233 -14.00 0.65 15.19
CA SER A 233 -12.87 -0.29 15.17
C SER A 233 -11.67 0.33 14.47
N GLU A 234 -10.45 -0.14 14.80
CA GLU A 234 -9.22 0.34 14.15
C GLU A 234 -9.28 0.16 12.63
N LYS A 235 -9.79 -0.99 12.15
CA LYS A 235 -10.02 -1.21 10.71
C LYS A 235 -10.89 -0.10 10.10
N ASN A 236 -12.02 0.21 10.71
CA ASN A 236 -12.93 1.23 10.18
C ASN A 236 -12.33 2.63 10.27
N PHE A 237 -11.51 2.91 11.28
CA PHE A 237 -10.79 4.18 11.37
C PHE A 237 -9.70 4.32 10.31
N THR A 238 -8.97 3.25 10.01
CA THR A 238 -8.02 3.18 8.89
C THR A 238 -8.72 3.41 7.55
N ASP A 239 -9.83 2.70 7.29
CA ASP A 239 -10.63 2.89 6.08
C ASP A 239 -11.11 4.35 5.95
N GLN A 240 -11.62 4.94 7.05
CA GLN A 240 -12.06 6.34 7.08
C GLN A 240 -10.92 7.33 6.77
N PHE A 241 -9.73 7.11 7.33
CA PHE A 241 -8.57 7.95 7.09
C PHE A 241 -8.14 7.88 5.62
N ILE A 242 -7.97 6.68 5.08
CA ILE A 242 -7.51 6.49 3.69
C ILE A 242 -8.52 7.07 2.68
N GLN A 243 -9.82 6.92 2.94
CA GLN A 243 -10.86 7.38 2.01
C GLN A 243 -11.18 8.88 2.14
N GLY A 244 -11.06 9.44 3.34
CA GLY A 244 -11.59 10.76 3.67
C GLY A 244 -10.53 11.83 4.00
N SER A 245 -9.36 11.41 4.48
CA SER A 245 -8.36 12.29 5.09
C SER A 245 -7.04 12.37 4.34
N LEU A 246 -6.69 11.30 3.62
CA LEU A 246 -5.40 11.14 2.98
C LEU A 246 -5.33 11.84 1.62
N TYR A 247 -4.24 12.57 1.43
CA TYR A 247 -3.75 13.10 0.16
C TYR A 247 -2.28 12.72 0.02
N ALA A 248 -1.84 12.44 -1.20
CA ALA A 248 -0.48 12.06 -1.47
C ALA A 248 -0.02 12.57 -2.85
N SER A 249 1.25 12.92 -2.95
CA SER A 249 1.87 13.21 -4.23
C SER A 249 3.23 12.54 -4.36
N ASP A 250 3.61 12.25 -5.59
CA ASP A 250 4.96 11.77 -5.91
C ASP A 250 5.36 12.19 -7.33
N TYR A 251 6.66 12.43 -7.54
CA TYR A 251 7.22 12.68 -8.85
C TYR A 251 7.34 11.40 -9.68
N ASN A 252 7.52 10.25 -9.01
CA ASN A 252 7.53 8.94 -9.63
C ASN A 252 6.10 8.39 -9.71
N ALA A 253 5.53 8.43 -10.93
CA ALA A 253 4.20 7.89 -11.21
C ALA A 253 4.06 6.41 -10.82
N GLY A 254 5.13 5.61 -10.99
CA GLY A 254 5.12 4.20 -10.63
C GLY A 254 4.95 3.99 -9.12
N ALA A 255 5.66 4.77 -8.31
CA ALA A 255 5.53 4.72 -6.85
C ALA A 255 4.12 5.09 -6.41
N LEU A 256 3.53 6.12 -7.02
CA LEU A 256 2.18 6.57 -6.72
C LEU A 256 1.11 5.52 -7.08
N GLU A 257 1.20 4.87 -8.25
CA GLU A 257 0.28 3.79 -8.63
C GLU A 257 0.42 2.56 -7.70
N ILE A 258 1.66 2.21 -7.34
CA ILE A 258 1.94 1.14 -6.37
C ILE A 258 1.32 1.47 -5.01
N LEU A 259 1.45 2.70 -4.54
CA LEU A 259 0.85 3.17 -3.29
C LEU A 259 -0.68 3.01 -3.34
N LYS A 260 -1.33 3.48 -4.41
CA LYS A 260 -2.78 3.33 -4.58
C LYS A 260 -3.20 1.86 -4.51
N ILE A 261 -2.49 0.97 -5.19
CA ILE A 261 -2.79 -0.47 -5.16
C ILE A 261 -2.63 -1.06 -3.76
N ASN A 262 -1.56 -0.73 -3.04
CA ASN A 262 -1.37 -1.20 -1.67
C ASN A 262 -2.51 -0.73 -0.75
N LEU A 263 -2.93 0.54 -0.87
CA LEU A 263 -4.06 1.08 -0.10
C LEU A 263 -5.38 0.37 -0.45
N MET A 264 -5.62 0.07 -1.73
CA MET A 264 -6.78 -0.72 -2.17
C MET A 264 -6.74 -2.14 -1.57
N MET A 265 -5.59 -2.79 -1.53
CA MET A 265 -5.43 -4.12 -0.91
C MET A 265 -5.65 -4.08 0.61
N THR A 266 -5.19 -3.02 1.29
CA THR A 266 -5.37 -2.85 2.73
C THR A 266 -6.85 -2.64 3.11
N THR A 267 -7.59 -1.88 2.31
CA THR A 267 -8.94 -1.41 2.68
C THR A 267 -10.07 -2.16 1.97
N GLY A 268 -9.79 -2.77 0.82
CA GLY A 268 -10.80 -3.27 -0.12
C GLY A 268 -11.65 -2.15 -0.74
N LYS A 269 -11.17 -0.90 -0.72
CA LYS A 269 -11.90 0.28 -1.22
C LYS A 269 -11.16 0.90 -2.40
N LYS A 270 -11.91 1.49 -3.33
CA LYS A 270 -11.35 2.28 -4.43
C LYS A 270 -10.72 3.56 -3.88
N ILE A 271 -9.66 4.01 -4.54
CA ILE A 271 -9.00 5.27 -4.21
C ILE A 271 -9.55 6.38 -5.10
N ASP A 272 -9.73 7.56 -4.51
CA ASP A 272 -10.10 8.78 -5.21
C ASP A 272 -8.85 9.39 -5.86
N ASP A 273 -8.74 9.27 -7.18
CA ASP A 273 -7.57 9.72 -7.94
C ASP A 273 -7.29 11.22 -7.77
N TYR A 274 -8.29 12.05 -7.41
CA TYR A 274 -8.07 13.48 -7.14
C TYR A 274 -7.22 13.76 -5.90
N ARG A 275 -7.04 12.76 -5.03
CA ARG A 275 -6.24 12.87 -3.80
C ARG A 275 -4.81 12.39 -3.98
N PHE A 276 -4.52 11.74 -5.11
CA PHE A 276 -3.24 11.11 -5.42
C PHE A 276 -2.68 11.72 -6.70
N VAL A 277 -1.89 12.77 -6.54
CA VAL A 277 -1.46 13.62 -7.67
C VAL A 277 -0.03 13.30 -8.05
N TRP A 278 0.17 12.89 -9.30
CA TRP A 278 1.50 12.79 -9.89
C TRP A 278 1.96 14.18 -10.35
N GLY A 279 3.20 14.53 -10.01
CA GLY A 279 3.83 15.76 -10.51
C GLY A 279 5.01 16.20 -9.67
N ASN A 280 5.62 17.33 -10.06
CA ASN A 280 6.77 17.89 -9.35
C ASN A 280 6.34 19.02 -8.42
N VAL A 281 6.30 18.73 -7.11
CA VAL A 281 5.93 19.69 -6.07
C VAL A 281 6.83 20.93 -5.98
N LEU A 282 8.05 20.87 -6.55
CA LEU A 282 8.96 22.01 -6.60
C LEU A 282 8.62 23.01 -7.71
N THR A 283 7.84 22.60 -8.71
CA THR A 283 7.54 23.41 -9.90
C THR A 283 6.05 23.60 -10.15
N GLU A 284 5.19 22.84 -9.48
CA GLU A 284 3.76 22.78 -9.73
C GLU A 284 2.97 22.91 -8.42
N ASP A 285 1.81 23.56 -8.45
CA ASP A 285 0.83 23.52 -7.37
C ASP A 285 -0.07 22.30 -7.55
N LEU A 286 0.36 21.15 -7.02
CA LEU A 286 -0.28 19.85 -7.25
C LEU A 286 -1.69 19.73 -6.65
N PHE A 287 -2.05 20.58 -5.69
CA PHE A 287 -3.33 20.49 -4.98
C PHE A 287 -4.17 21.77 -5.07
N GLU A 288 -3.84 22.68 -6.00
CA GLU A 288 -4.63 23.88 -6.34
C GLU A 288 -5.11 24.69 -5.11
N GLY A 289 -4.17 24.99 -4.19
CA GLY A 289 -4.49 25.77 -2.98
C GLY A 289 -5.29 25.03 -1.91
N MET A 290 -5.37 23.70 -1.96
CA MET A 290 -6.03 22.91 -0.92
C MET A 290 -5.38 23.13 0.46
N PRO A 291 -6.15 23.52 1.49
CA PRO A 291 -5.61 23.66 2.82
C PRO A 291 -5.45 22.29 3.49
N PHE A 292 -4.25 22.02 3.99
CA PHE A 292 -3.95 20.84 4.79
C PHE A 292 -3.79 21.19 6.26
N ASP A 293 -4.24 20.28 7.11
CA ASP A 293 -4.05 20.36 8.55
C ASP A 293 -2.66 19.87 8.96
N VAL A 294 -2.15 18.87 8.24
CA VAL A 294 -0.81 18.28 8.40
C VAL A 294 -0.23 18.00 7.02
N VAL A 295 0.99 18.46 6.80
CA VAL A 295 1.82 18.12 5.63
C VAL A 295 3.11 17.50 6.14
N VAL A 296 3.50 16.37 5.57
CA VAL A 296 4.74 15.66 5.90
C VAL A 296 5.45 15.21 4.61
N THR A 297 6.74 14.96 4.73
CA THR A 297 7.62 14.40 3.69
C THR A 297 8.79 13.73 4.40
N ASN A 298 9.47 12.80 3.73
CA ASN A 298 10.81 12.33 4.11
C ASN A 298 11.90 13.00 3.28
#